data_AF-A0A3D3PGW0-F1
#
_entry.id   AF-A0A3D3PGW0-F1
#
_cell.length_a   1.000
_cell.length_b   1.000
_cell.length_c   1.000
_cell.angle_alpha   90.00
_cell.angle_beta   90.00
_cell.angle_gamma   90.00
#
_symmetry.space_group_name_H-M   'P 1'
#
loop_
_entity.id
_entity.type
_entity.pdbx_description
1 polymer ?
#
loop_
_entity_poly.entity_id
_entity_poly.type
_entity_poly.pdbx_seq_one_letter_code
_entity_poly.pdbx_strand_id
1 'polypeptide(L)'
;SHFLGQNFAKAFDVKFTNKEGKIDHVWATSWGVSTRLMGALIMAHSDDAGLVIPPKLAPIQVVIVPIYRTEEELASISAVADDLIKKLKARNISVK
;
A
#
# COMPACT_ATOMS: atom_id res chain seq x y z
N SER A 1 -15.27 -10.52 -4.20
CA SER A 1 -15.47 -10.29 -5.65
C SER A 1 -16.64 -11.13 -6.08
N HIS A 2 -17.53 -10.59 -6.90
CA HIS A 2 -18.79 -11.23 -7.27
C HIS A 2 -19.05 -11.10 -8.76
N PHE A 3 -19.44 -12.22 -9.37
CA PHE A 3 -20.12 -12.22 -10.66
C PHE A 3 -21.62 -12.10 -10.39
N LEU A 4 -22.20 -10.94 -10.71
CA LEU A 4 -23.61 -10.64 -10.44
C LEU A 4 -24.54 -11.19 -11.53
N GLY A 5 -23.95 -11.71 -12.62
CA GLY A 5 -24.69 -12.12 -13.80
C GLY A 5 -25.50 -10.94 -14.35
N GLN A 6 -26.77 -11.17 -14.61
CA GLN A 6 -27.72 -10.15 -15.07
C GLN A 6 -28.77 -9.78 -14.01
N ASN A 7 -28.65 -10.26 -12.78
CA ASN A 7 -29.70 -10.05 -11.75
C ASN A 7 -29.91 -8.56 -11.45
N PHE A 8 -28.82 -7.82 -11.25
CA PHE A 8 -28.86 -6.37 -11.06
C PHE A 8 -29.27 -5.64 -12.35
N ALA A 9 -28.77 -6.08 -13.50
CA ALA A 9 -29.13 -5.48 -14.78
C ALA A 9 -30.64 -5.57 -15.04
N LYS A 10 -31.27 -6.68 -14.71
CA LYS A 10 -32.74 -6.85 -14.78
C LYS A 10 -33.47 -5.99 -13.75
N ALA A 11 -32.99 -5.95 -12.51
CA ALA A 11 -33.63 -5.19 -11.44
C ALA A 11 -33.62 -3.67 -11.68
N PHE A 12 -32.58 -3.15 -12.34
CA PHE A 12 -32.39 -1.72 -12.62
C PHE A 12 -32.54 -1.35 -14.09
N ASP A 13 -33.08 -2.25 -14.91
CA ASP A 13 -33.29 -2.09 -16.36
C ASP A 13 -32.06 -1.65 -17.17
N VAL A 14 -30.88 -2.14 -16.79
CA VAL A 14 -29.61 -1.81 -17.44
C VAL A 14 -29.43 -2.66 -18.69
N LYS A 15 -29.62 -2.02 -19.84
CA LYS A 15 -29.70 -2.67 -21.16
C LYS A 15 -28.72 -2.06 -22.17
N PHE A 16 -28.39 -2.83 -23.20
CA PHE A 16 -27.63 -2.37 -24.37
C PHE A 16 -28.15 -3.03 -25.65
N THR A 17 -27.90 -2.40 -26.80
CA THR A 17 -28.19 -3.02 -28.10
C THR A 17 -26.99 -3.82 -28.57
N ASN A 18 -27.18 -5.10 -28.87
CA ASN A 18 -26.13 -5.98 -29.37
C ASN A 18 -25.91 -5.82 -30.89
N LYS A 19 -24.96 -6.57 -31.46
CA LYS A 19 -24.58 -6.45 -32.88
C LYS A 19 -25.71 -6.85 -33.84
N GLU A 20 -26.62 -7.70 -33.37
CA GLU A 20 -27.80 -8.15 -34.10
C GLU A 20 -28.98 -7.18 -33.96
N GLY A 21 -28.80 -6.03 -33.29
CA GLY A 21 -29.83 -5.03 -33.06
C GLY A 21 -30.83 -5.38 -31.96
N LYS A 22 -30.59 -6.46 -31.20
CA LYS A 22 -31.45 -6.88 -30.08
C LYS A 22 -31.05 -6.18 -28.79
N ILE A 23 -32.02 -5.95 -27.90
CA ILE A 23 -31.76 -5.39 -26.58
C ILE A 23 -31.45 -6.53 -25.61
N ASP A 24 -30.26 -6.51 -25.03
CA ASP A 24 -29.79 -7.46 -24.01
C ASP A 24 -29.48 -6.75 -22.68
N HIS A 25 -29.52 -7.51 -21.58
CA HIS A 25 -29.10 -7.02 -20.27
C HIS A 25 -27.58 -7.16 -20.10
N VAL A 26 -26.95 -6.19 -19.44
CA VAL A 26 -25.51 -6.23 -19.19
C VAL A 26 -25.14 -7.36 -18.22
N TRP A 27 -23.94 -7.92 -18.40
CA TRP A 27 -23.32 -8.83 -17.44
C TRP A 27 -22.48 -8.02 -16.46
N ALA A 28 -22.83 -8.08 -15.17
CA ALA A 28 -22.22 -7.24 -14.16
C ALA A 28 -21.32 -8.02 -13.19
N THR A 29 -20.29 -7.34 -12.71
CA THR A 29 -19.44 -7.78 -11.60
C THR A 29 -19.33 -6.65 -10.59
N SER A 30 -19.20 -6.99 -9.30
CA SER A 30 -18.83 -6.01 -8.28
C SER A 30 -17.78 -6.58 -7.34
N TRP A 31 -17.00 -5.69 -6.76
CA TRP A 31 -15.98 -6.01 -5.78
C TRP A 31 -15.71 -4.76 -4.95
N GLY A 32 -15.27 -4.99 -3.72
CA GLY A 32 -14.98 -3.93 -2.77
C GLY A 32 -13.94 -4.42 -1.78
N VAL A 33 -13.08 -3.49 -1.38
CA VAL A 33 -12.12 -3.66 -0.30
C VAL A 33 -12.24 -2.44 0.61
N SER A 34 -11.81 -2.56 1.86
CA SER A 34 -11.87 -1.45 2.82
C SER A 34 -10.59 -1.38 3.64
N THR A 35 -10.50 -0.35 4.49
CA THR A 35 -9.43 -0.17 5.48
C THR A 35 -9.31 -1.33 6.46
N ARG A 36 -10.27 -2.27 6.50
CA ARG A 36 -10.14 -3.54 7.23
C ARG A 36 -8.86 -4.31 6.84
N LEU A 37 -8.40 -4.16 5.60
CA LEU A 37 -7.12 -4.75 5.17
C LEU A 37 -5.93 -4.26 6.00
N MET A 38 -6.00 -3.06 6.59
CA MET A 38 -4.95 -2.57 7.49
C MET A 38 -4.93 -3.32 8.81
N GLY A 39 -6.10 -3.63 9.38
CA GLY A 39 -6.19 -4.50 10.55
C GLY A 39 -5.63 -5.90 10.27
N ALA A 40 -5.94 -6.47 9.10
CA ALA A 40 -5.41 -7.77 8.69
C ALA A 40 -3.87 -7.75 8.57
N LEU A 41 -3.30 -6.70 7.97
CA LEU A 41 -1.85 -6.51 7.89
C LEU A 41 -1.21 -6.42 9.28
N ILE A 42 -1.80 -5.64 10.19
CA ILE A 42 -1.31 -5.50 11.56
C ILE A 42 -1.31 -6.85 12.28
N MET A 43 -2.45 -7.58 12.26
CA MET A 43 -2.57 -8.88 12.92
C MET A 43 -1.66 -9.96 12.33
N ALA A 44 -1.41 -9.92 11.02
CA ALA A 44 -0.62 -10.94 10.35
C ALA A 44 0.90 -10.80 10.54
N HIS A 45 1.38 -9.58 10.81
CA HIS A 45 2.82 -9.30 10.83
C HIS A 45 3.37 -8.88 12.19
N SER A 46 2.56 -8.24 13.05
CA SER A 46 3.04 -7.67 14.32
C SER A 46 3.43 -8.76 15.33
N ASP A 47 4.30 -8.40 16.27
CA ASP A 47 4.79 -9.26 17.34
C ASP A 47 4.74 -8.54 18.70
N ASP A 48 5.34 -9.14 19.74
CA ASP A 48 5.36 -8.59 21.09
C ASP A 48 6.13 -7.24 21.19
N ALA A 49 7.01 -6.93 20.23
CA ALA A 49 7.71 -5.66 20.16
C ALA A 49 6.90 -4.58 19.40
N GLY A 50 5.78 -4.94 18.79
CA GLY A 50 4.81 -4.04 18.18
C GLY A 50 4.64 -4.23 16.68
N LEU A 51 4.51 -3.11 15.95
CA LEU A 51 4.16 -3.12 14.52
C LEU A 51 5.32 -3.58 13.65
N VAL A 52 5.06 -4.59 12.82
CA VAL A 52 5.94 -4.98 11.72
C VAL A 52 5.24 -4.67 10.40
N ILE A 53 5.73 -3.63 9.70
CA ILE A 53 5.11 -3.17 8.45
C ILE A 53 5.95 -3.67 7.27
N PRO A 54 5.35 -4.35 6.27
CA PRO A 54 6.06 -4.75 5.06
C PRO A 54 6.75 -3.55 4.37
N PRO A 55 7.98 -3.69 3.85
CA PRO A 55 8.77 -2.55 3.34
C PRO A 55 8.08 -1.74 2.23
N LYS A 56 7.18 -2.34 1.44
CA LYS A 56 6.43 -1.62 0.39
C LYS A 56 5.36 -0.66 0.92
N LEU A 57 4.96 -0.82 2.18
CA LEU A 57 3.91 -0.03 2.84
C LEU A 57 4.44 0.79 4.01
N ALA A 58 5.64 0.49 4.49
CA ALA A 58 6.29 1.23 5.57
C ALA A 58 6.49 2.70 5.17
N PRO A 59 5.95 3.68 5.92
CA PRO A 59 6.17 5.10 5.62
C PRO A 59 7.65 5.47 5.68
N ILE A 60 8.38 4.88 6.63
CA ILE A 60 9.83 4.96 6.78
C ILE A 60 10.35 3.53 6.74
N GLN A 61 11.18 3.23 5.75
CA GLN A 61 11.76 1.90 5.58
C GLN A 61 13.05 1.74 6.38
N VAL A 62 13.82 2.81 6.53
CA VAL A 62 15.09 2.83 7.26
C VAL A 62 15.13 4.03 8.19
N VAL A 63 15.54 3.83 9.44
CA VAL A 63 15.84 4.89 10.40
C VAL A 63 17.33 4.84 10.72
N ILE A 64 18.02 5.97 10.62
CA ILE A 64 19.43 6.07 11.01
C ILE A 64 19.51 6.62 12.43
N VAL A 65 20.06 5.82 13.34
CA VAL A 65 20.24 6.20 14.75
C VAL A 65 21.73 6.39 15.03
N PRO A 66 22.24 7.65 15.09
CA PRO A 66 23.65 7.89 15.39
C PRO A 66 23.95 7.56 16.86
N ILE A 67 25.06 6.88 17.11
CA ILE A 67 25.55 6.56 18.46
C ILE A 67 26.82 7.37 18.69
N TYR A 68 26.78 8.33 19.62
CA TYR A 68 27.87 9.26 19.89
C TYR A 68 27.88 9.64 21.38
N ARG A 69 29.02 10.16 21.85
CA ARG A 69 29.16 10.73 23.20
C ARG A 69 29.53 12.20 23.18
N THR A 70 30.17 12.68 22.12
CA THR A 70 30.55 14.09 21.95
C THR A 70 29.94 14.70 20.68
N GLU A 71 29.89 16.03 20.62
CA GLU A 71 29.38 16.75 19.44
C GLU A 71 30.28 16.56 18.21
N GLU A 72 31.59 16.42 18.43
CA GLU A 72 32.56 16.17 17.35
C GLU A 72 32.33 14.79 16.71
N GLU A 73 32.08 13.77 17.54
CA GLU A 73 31.68 12.43 17.08
C GLU A 73 30.35 12.51 16.31
N LEU A 74 29.35 13.21 16.85
CA LEU A 74 28.06 13.40 16.17
C LEU A 74 28.24 14.06 14.80
N ALA A 75 29.04 15.12 14.70
CA ALA A 75 29.30 15.80 13.43
C ALA A 75 29.95 14.86 12.41
N SER A 76 30.93 14.07 12.84
CA SER A 76 31.60 13.08 11.99
C SER A 76 30.64 11.99 11.48
N ILE A 77 29.78 11.46 12.36
CA ILE A 77 28.80 10.41 12.02
C ILE A 77 27.70 10.98 11.13
N SER A 78 27.25 12.20 11.39
CA SER A 78 26.19 12.87 10.60
C SER A 78 26.62 13.05 9.15
N ALA A 79 27.90 13.40 8.90
CA ALA A 79 28.42 13.51 7.54
C ALA A 79 28.33 12.18 6.76
N VAL A 80 28.60 11.05 7.43
CA VAL A 80 28.45 9.70 6.84
C VAL A 80 26.98 9.33 6.66
N ALA A 81 26.14 9.64 7.66
CA ALA A 81 24.70 9.41 7.59
C ALA A 81 24.06 10.16 6.42
N ASP A 82 24.45 11.42 6.17
CA ASP A 82 23.96 12.23 5.06
C ASP A 82 24.30 11.63 3.69
N ASP A 83 25.51 11.09 3.53
CA ASP A 83 25.90 10.38 2.31
C ASP A 83 25.08 9.09 2.12
N LEU A 84 24.86 8.32 3.19
CA LEU A 84 23.99 7.13 3.16
C LEU A 84 22.55 7.49 2.82
N ILE A 85 22.00 8.56 3.39
CA ILE A 85 20.65 9.06 3.09
C ILE A 85 20.52 9.36 1.61
N LYS A 86 21.52 10.04 1.01
CA LYS A 86 21.53 10.32 -0.44
C LYS A 86 21.51 9.04 -1.26
N LYS A 87 22.35 8.06 -0.91
CA LYS A 87 22.42 6.76 -1.61
C LYS A 87 21.12 5.95 -1.49
N LEU A 88 20.49 5.95 -0.32
CA LEU A 88 19.22 5.26 -0.08
C LEU A 88 18.06 5.94 -0.84
N LYS A 89 17.97 7.27 -0.78
CA LYS A 89 16.96 8.03 -1.52
C LYS A 89 17.12 7.87 -3.04
N ALA A 90 18.35 7.80 -3.55
CA ALA A 90 18.62 7.51 -4.96
C ALA A 90 18.07 6.14 -5.41
N ARG A 91 17.84 5.22 -4.48
CA ARG A 91 17.21 3.91 -4.70
C ARG A 91 15.71 3.89 -4.36
N ASN A 92 15.11 5.06 -4.17
CA ASN A 92 13.71 5.24 -3.78
C ASN A 92 13.36 4.56 -2.44
N ILE A 93 14.32 4.52 -1.51
CA ILE A 93 14.11 4.02 -0.15
C ILE A 93 13.77 5.21 0.76
N SER A 94 12.65 5.14 1.50
CA SER A 94 12.29 6.15 2.48
C SER A 94 13.15 6.01 3.74
N VAL A 95 13.88 7.07 4.06
CA VAL A 95 14.83 7.11 5.17
C VAL A 95 14.63 8.38 6.01
N LYS A 96 14.72 8.23 7.32
CA LYS A 96 14.68 9.30 8.31
C LYS A 96 15.91 9.27 9.21
#